data_AF-A0AAV5YEU9-F1
#
_entry.id   AF-A0AAV5YEU9-F1
#
_cell.length_a   1.000
_cell.length_b   1.000
_cell.length_c   1.000
_cell.angle_alpha   90.00
_cell.angle_beta   90.00
_cell.angle_gamma   90.00
#
_symmetry.space_group_name_H-M   'P 1'
#
loop_
_entity.id
_entity.type
_entity.pdbx_description
1 polymer ?
#
loop_
_entity_poly.entity_id
_entity_poly.type
_entity_poly.pdbx_seq_one_letter_code
_entity_poly.pdbx_strand_id
1 'polypeptide(L)'
;MTSENFPADRAAPARVRRVVLLEFARPVAFEEVVAEAVRRGLARPTYEDALYFGIAHPEAQRERPILFLHEPWLGAFGRRDVMCLWHNAGRRELGLEGFDDTWPGHFRFAFVLPD
;
A
#
# COMPACT_ATOMS: atom_id res chain seq x y z
N MET A 1 -3.63 4.97 16.48
CA MET A 1 -4.60 3.93 16.88
C MET A 1 -3.88 2.73 17.49
N THR A 2 -4.50 2.00 18.43
CA THR A 2 -4.01 0.73 19.01
C THR A 2 -4.55 -0.45 18.20
N SER A 3 -3.93 -1.63 18.35
CA SER A 3 -4.31 -2.88 17.68
C SER A 3 -5.78 -3.30 17.91
N GLU A 4 -6.49 -2.69 18.87
CA GLU A 4 -7.92 -2.93 19.14
C GLU A 4 -8.83 -2.48 17.98
N ASN A 5 -8.40 -1.52 17.15
CA ASN A 5 -9.21 -1.06 16.00
C ASN A 5 -9.11 -1.97 14.77
N PHE A 6 -8.25 -2.99 14.83
CA PHE A 6 -8.07 -3.98 13.77
C PHE A 6 -8.26 -5.36 14.40
N PRO A 7 -9.49 -5.81 14.66
CA PRO A 7 -9.74 -7.19 15.07
C PRO A 7 -9.15 -8.09 13.98
N ALA A 8 -7.99 -8.67 14.27
CA ALA A 8 -7.30 -9.55 13.35
C ALA A 8 -8.19 -10.78 13.18
N ASP A 9 -8.92 -10.83 12.06
CA ASP A 9 -9.59 -12.04 11.64
C ASP A 9 -8.52 -13.14 11.59
N ARG A 10 -8.71 -14.21 12.36
CA ARG A 10 -7.76 -15.32 12.44
C ARG A 10 -7.55 -15.98 11.07
N ALA A 11 -8.46 -15.77 10.11
CA ALA A 11 -8.35 -16.23 8.73
C ALA A 11 -7.57 -15.26 7.79
N ALA A 12 -7.23 -14.04 8.23
CA ALA A 12 -6.54 -13.03 7.42
C ALA A 12 -5.22 -13.52 6.76
N PRO A 13 -4.36 -14.32 7.43
CA PRO A 13 -3.12 -14.79 6.81
C PRO A 13 -3.33 -15.67 5.58
N ALA A 14 -4.45 -16.40 5.50
CA ALA A 14 -4.77 -17.27 4.36
C ALA A 14 -5.23 -16.48 3.11
N ARG A 15 -5.47 -15.17 3.24
CA ARG A 15 -5.93 -14.29 2.15
C ARG A 15 -4.82 -13.37 1.61
N VAL A 16 -3.61 -13.46 2.16
CA VAL A 16 -2.48 -12.62 1.74
C VAL A 16 -1.93 -13.13 0.41
N ARG A 17 -2.13 -12.35 -0.65
CA ARG A 17 -1.45 -12.58 -1.94
C ARG A 17 0.05 -12.31 -1.80
N ARG A 18 0.84 -12.84 -2.72
CA ARG A 18 2.29 -12.60 -2.74
C ARG A 18 2.58 -11.15 -3.15
N VAL A 19 2.80 -10.30 -2.16
CA VAL A 19 3.15 -8.88 -2.35
C VAL A 19 4.63 -8.71 -2.66
N VAL A 20 4.93 -7.86 -3.64
CA VAL A 20 6.26 -7.38 -4.00
C VAL A 20 6.28 -5.87 -3.77
N LEU A 21 7.32 -5.39 -3.08
CA LEU A 21 7.53 -3.97 -2.82
C LEU A 21 8.52 -3.39 -3.83
N LEU A 22 8.08 -2.41 -4.61
CA LEU A 22 8.93 -1.61 -5.48
C LEU A 22 9.43 -0.38 -4.73
N GLU A 23 10.69 0.01 -4.98
CA GLU A 23 11.33 1.15 -4.34
C GLU A 23 12.03 2.00 -5.39
N PHE A 24 12.02 3.31 -5.19
CA PHE A 24 12.64 4.28 -6.09
C PHE A 24 13.46 5.27 -5.26
N ALA A 25 14.70 5.54 -5.66
CA ALA A 25 15.58 6.47 -4.93
C ALA A 25 15.24 7.96 -5.18
N ARG A 26 14.28 8.23 -6.07
CA ARG A 26 13.85 9.57 -6.49
C ARG A 26 12.34 9.71 -6.34
N PRO A 27 11.80 10.95 -6.33
CA PRO A 27 10.37 11.14 -6.45
C PRO A 27 9.82 10.50 -7.73
N VAL A 28 8.63 9.91 -7.63
CA VAL A 28 7.95 9.20 -8.72
C VAL A 28 6.45 9.51 -8.74
N ALA A 29 5.86 9.50 -9.94
CA ALA A 29 4.42 9.57 -10.16
C ALA A 29 3.83 8.19 -10.50
N PHE A 30 2.49 8.10 -10.52
CA PHE A 30 1.74 6.86 -10.73
C PHE A 30 2.19 6.09 -11.98
N GLU A 31 2.32 6.78 -13.11
CA GLU A 31 2.64 6.19 -14.41
C GLU A 31 4.00 5.49 -14.39
N GLU A 32 4.98 6.05 -13.70
CA GLU A 32 6.32 5.49 -13.60
C GLU A 32 6.32 4.21 -12.76
N VAL A 33 5.60 4.22 -11.64
CA VAL A 33 5.50 3.07 -10.76
C VAL A 33 4.76 1.92 -11.45
N VAL A 34 3.65 2.22 -12.13
CA VAL A 34 2.87 1.21 -12.87
C VAL A 34 3.63 0.69 -14.07
N ALA A 35 4.34 1.53 -14.82
CA ALA A 35 5.18 1.08 -15.93
C ALA A 35 6.24 0.08 -15.45
N GLU A 36 6.87 0.34 -14.31
CA GLU A 36 7.85 -0.56 -13.72
C GLU A 36 7.22 -1.88 -13.24
N ALA A 37 6.04 -1.82 -12.63
CA ALA A 37 5.30 -3.01 -12.24
C ALA A 37 4.95 -3.89 -13.44
N VAL A 38 4.42 -3.29 -14.52
CA VAL A 38 4.11 -3.97 -15.78
C VAL A 38 5.36 -4.59 -16.38
N ARG A 39 6.49 -3.86 -16.40
CA ARG A 39 7.78 -4.38 -16.88
C ARG A 39 8.25 -5.62 -16.10
N ARG A 40 7.89 -5.72 -14.82
CA ARG A 40 8.19 -6.87 -13.95
C ARG A 40 7.10 -7.95 -13.95
N GLY A 41 6.03 -7.79 -14.75
CA GLY A 41 4.90 -8.72 -14.78
C GLY A 41 4.09 -8.75 -13.49
N LEU A 42 4.06 -7.64 -12.75
CA LEU A 42 3.29 -7.50 -11.50
C LEU A 42 1.91 -6.90 -11.78
N ALA A 43 0.91 -7.32 -11.00
CA ALA A 43 -0.43 -6.77 -11.07
C ALA A 43 -0.67 -5.72 -9.98
N ARG A 44 -1.54 -4.73 -10.27
CA ARG A 44 -1.99 -3.77 -9.27
C ARG A 44 -2.69 -4.51 -8.10
N PRO A 45 -2.47 -4.10 -6.85
CA PRO A 45 -3.15 -4.70 -5.70
C PRO A 45 -4.63 -4.29 -5.67
N THR A 46 -5.41 -4.94 -4.80
CA THR A 46 -6.72 -4.44 -4.35
C THR A 46 -6.60 -3.71 -3.00
N TYR A 47 -7.67 -3.09 -2.52
CA TYR A 47 -7.70 -2.51 -1.18
C TYR A 47 -7.65 -3.60 -0.09
N GLU A 48 -8.20 -4.80 -0.35
CA GLU A 48 -8.08 -5.93 0.56
C GLU A 48 -6.63 -6.42 0.71
N ASP A 49 -5.81 -6.37 -0.36
CA ASP A 49 -4.39 -6.71 -0.27
C ASP A 49 -3.67 -5.81 0.75
N ALA A 50 -4.01 -4.52 0.81
CA ALA A 50 -3.46 -3.60 1.81
C ALA A 50 -3.85 -3.99 3.25
N LEU A 51 -5.13 -4.31 3.45
CA LEU A 51 -5.66 -4.74 4.75
C LEU A 51 -4.99 -6.02 5.24
N TYR A 52 -4.97 -7.07 4.42
CA TYR A 52 -4.42 -8.36 4.81
C TYR A 52 -2.90 -8.29 4.96
N PHE A 53 -2.20 -7.54 4.10
CA PHE A 53 -0.76 -7.34 4.25
C PHE A 53 -0.43 -6.64 5.57
N GLY A 54 -1.14 -5.57 5.95
CA GLY A 54 -0.90 -4.85 7.21
C GLY A 54 -1.18 -5.69 8.47
N ILE A 55 -2.11 -6.64 8.38
CA ILE A 55 -2.38 -7.61 9.46
C ILE A 55 -1.26 -8.64 9.56
N ALA A 56 -0.83 -9.22 8.43
CA ALA A 56 0.17 -10.28 8.40
C ALA A 56 1.61 -9.80 8.60
N HIS A 57 1.89 -8.55 8.20
CA HIS A 57 3.23 -7.94 8.25
C HIS A 57 3.21 -6.63 9.04
N PRO A 58 2.88 -6.68 10.36
CA PRO A 58 2.67 -5.48 11.17
C PRO A 58 3.89 -4.57 11.25
N GLU A 59 5.09 -5.14 11.18
CA GLU A 59 6.35 -4.39 11.28
C GLU A 59 6.75 -3.72 9.97
N ALA A 60 6.24 -4.17 8.82
CA ALA A 60 6.67 -3.68 7.51
C ALA A 60 6.49 -2.16 7.41
N GLN A 61 5.31 -1.65 7.78
CA GLN A 61 5.02 -0.21 7.71
C GLN A 61 5.79 0.67 8.71
N ARG A 62 6.56 0.09 9.65
CA ARG A 62 7.46 0.85 10.54
C ARG A 62 8.79 1.19 9.90
N GLU A 63 9.19 0.47 8.86
CA GLU A 63 10.45 0.76 8.16
C GLU A 63 10.29 2.00 7.28
N ARG A 64 9.27 1.99 6.43
CA ARG A 64 8.92 3.04 5.45
C ARG A 64 7.44 2.92 5.07
N PRO A 65 6.76 4.01 4.66
CA PRO A 65 5.40 3.95 4.14
C PRO A 65 5.28 2.97 2.95
N ILE A 66 4.12 2.32 2.85
CA ILE A 66 3.79 1.37 1.78
C ILE A 66 2.47 1.80 1.14
N LEU A 67 2.54 2.23 -0.12
CA LEU A 67 1.38 2.55 -0.94
C LEU A 67 0.88 1.32 -1.67
N PHE A 68 -0.44 1.15 -1.68
CA PHE A 68 -1.12 0.13 -2.48
C PHE A 68 -1.85 0.83 -3.60
N LEU A 69 -1.28 0.84 -4.81
CA LEU A 69 -1.86 1.50 -5.99
C LEU A 69 -3.05 0.71 -6.56
N HIS A 70 -4.05 0.41 -5.73
CA HIS A 70 -5.32 -0.20 -6.14
C HIS A 70 -6.21 0.79 -6.89
N GLU A 71 -7.34 0.33 -7.43
CA GLU A 71 -8.33 1.21 -8.07
C GLU A 71 -8.72 2.33 -7.09
N PRO A 72 -8.43 3.61 -7.39
CA PRO A 72 -8.55 4.68 -6.40
C PRO A 72 -9.98 4.88 -5.93
N TRP A 73 -10.11 5.20 -4.66
CA TRP A 73 -11.38 5.68 -4.12
C TRP A 73 -11.60 7.14 -4.51
N LEU A 74 -12.81 7.47 -4.97
CA LEU A 74 -13.19 8.85 -5.29
C LEU A 74 -13.78 9.51 -4.04
N GLY A 75 -12.98 10.37 -3.42
CA GLY A 75 -13.35 11.12 -2.23
C GLY A 75 -14.11 12.41 -2.52
N ALA A 76 -14.39 13.15 -1.44
CA ALA A 76 -15.01 14.47 -1.53
C ALA A 76 -14.17 15.40 -2.40
N PHE A 77 -14.83 16.31 -3.12
CA PHE A 77 -14.21 17.27 -4.05
C PHE A 77 -13.45 16.64 -5.24
N GLY A 78 -13.69 15.35 -5.53
CA GLY A 78 -13.11 14.67 -6.69
C GLY A 78 -11.66 14.21 -6.49
N ARG A 79 -11.13 14.30 -5.27
CA ARG A 79 -9.80 13.76 -4.94
C ARG A 79 -9.83 12.24 -5.06
N ARG A 80 -8.82 11.68 -5.71
CA ARG A 80 -8.61 10.24 -5.81
C ARG A 80 -7.57 9.83 -4.78
N ASP A 81 -7.91 8.83 -3.97
CA ASP A 81 -7.04 8.36 -2.92
C ASP A 81 -6.86 6.84 -2.96
N VAL A 82 -5.70 6.40 -2.49
CA VAL A 82 -5.32 4.99 -2.35
C VAL A 82 -4.83 4.69 -0.94
N MET A 83 -4.88 3.42 -0.56
CA MET A 83 -4.46 2.98 0.77
C MET A 83 -2.94 3.09 0.95
N CYS A 84 -2.57 3.64 2.11
CA CYS A 84 -1.19 3.75 2.55
C CYS A 84 -1.04 3.20 3.97
N LEU A 85 -0.12 2.25 4.14
CA LEU A 85 0.33 1.80 5.46
C LEU A 85 1.56 2.61 5.86
N TRP A 86 1.53 3.22 7.04
CA TRP A 86 2.64 4.05 7.50
C TRP A 86 2.72 4.05 9.03
N HIS A 87 3.68 4.79 9.59
CA HIS A 87 3.78 4.94 11.03
C HIS A 87 3.85 6.41 11.41
N ASN A 88 3.26 6.74 12.55
CA ASN A 88 3.28 8.08 13.11
C ASN A 88 3.48 7.97 14.62
N ALA A 89 4.48 8.67 15.16
CA ALA A 89 4.79 8.69 16.59
C ALA A 89 4.81 7.30 17.26
N GLY A 90 5.44 6.31 16.61
CA GLY A 90 5.54 4.92 17.10
C GLY A 90 4.27 4.07 16.92
N ARG A 91 3.19 4.62 16.37
CA ARG A 91 1.94 3.91 16.06
C ARG A 91 1.93 3.46 14.61
N ARG A 92 1.26 2.33 14.37
CA ARG A 92 0.93 1.84 13.04
C ARG A 92 -0.38 2.49 12.60
N GLU A 93 -0.38 3.01 11.38
CA GLU A 93 -1.54 3.66 10.78
C GLU A 93 -1.84 3.08 9.41
N LEU A 94 -3.13 3.06 9.09
CA LEU A 94 -3.67 2.85 7.76
C LEU A 94 -4.39 4.13 7.40
N GLY A 95 -4.01 4.73 6.28
CA GLY A 95 -4.56 6.00 5.80
C GLY A 95 -4.77 6.01 4.30
N LEU A 96 -5.08 7.20 3.81
CA LEU A 96 -5.29 7.51 2.40
C LEU A 96 -4.18 8.44 1.92
N GLU A 97 -3.64 8.16 0.74
CA GLU A 97 -2.65 8.99 0.05
C GLU A 97 -3.21 9.41 -1.31
N GLY A 98 -2.88 10.62 -1.77
CA GLY A 98 -3.39 11.14 -3.03
C GLY A 98 -2.82 10.36 -4.21
N PHE A 99 -3.71 9.81 -5.04
CA PHE A 99 -3.36 8.99 -6.20
C PHE A 99 -2.60 9.78 -7.28
N ASP A 100 -2.87 11.07 -7.37
CA ASP A 100 -2.31 11.98 -8.37
C ASP A 100 -1.08 12.75 -7.87
N ASP A 101 -0.61 12.44 -6.66
CA ASP A 101 0.55 13.10 -6.06
C ASP A 101 1.87 12.55 -6.62
N THR A 102 2.96 13.27 -6.36
CA THR A 102 4.31 12.73 -6.52
C THR A 102 4.83 12.27 -5.18
N TRP A 103 5.23 11.00 -5.09
CA TRP A 103 5.71 10.43 -3.84
C TRP A 103 7.24 10.49 -3.73
N PRO A 104 7.78 10.96 -2.61
CA PRO A 104 9.23 10.94 -2.35
C PRO A 104 9.82 9.52 -2.35
N GLY A 105 11.13 9.41 -2.56
CA GLY A 105 11.83 8.12 -2.67
C GLY A 105 11.90 7.25 -1.40
N HIS A 106 11.30 7.68 -0.29
CA HIS A 106 11.17 6.85 0.91
C HIS A 106 9.87 6.02 0.91
N PHE A 107 8.99 6.21 -0.07
CA PHE A 107 7.82 5.36 -0.25
C PHE A 107 8.19 4.04 -0.91
N ARG A 108 7.47 2.99 -0.51
CA ARG A 108 7.49 1.69 -1.18
C ARG A 108 6.12 1.42 -1.79
N PHE A 109 6.09 0.73 -2.92
CA PHE A 109 4.86 0.50 -3.66
C PHE A 109 4.56 -0.99 -3.73
N ALA A 110 3.44 -1.39 -3.14
CA ALA A 110 2.99 -2.76 -3.13
C ALA A 110 2.29 -3.12 -4.45
N PHE A 111 2.74 -4.21 -5.06
CA PHE A 111 2.10 -4.90 -6.15
C PHE A 111 2.02 -6.38 -5.82
N VAL A 112 1.23 -7.13 -6.58
CA VAL A 112 1.04 -8.56 -6.35
C VAL A 112 1.54 -9.37 -7.54
N LEU A 113 2.07 -10.56 -7.25
CA LEU A 113 2.31 -11.53 -8.32
C LEU A 113 0.95 -11.95 -8.92
N PRO A 114 0.85 -12.05 -10.26
CA PRO A 114 -0.30 -12.70 -10.89
C PRO A 114 -0.43 -14.14 -10.38
N ASP A 115 -1.67 -14.63 -10.30
CA ASP A 115 -1.96 -16.01 -9.90
C ASP A 115 -1.58 -17.01 -11.01
#